data_AF-A0A7V4BTL6-F1
#
_entry.id   AF-A0A7V4BTL6-F1
#
_cell.length_a   1.000
_cell.length_b   1.000
_cell.length_c   1.000
_cell.angle_alpha   90.00
_cell.angle_beta   90.00
_cell.angle_gamma   90.00
#
_symmetry.space_group_name_H-M   'P 1'
#
loop_
_entity.id
_entity.type
_entity.pdbx_description
1 polymer ?
#
loop_
_entity_poly.entity_id
_entity_poly.type
_entity_poly.pdbx_seq_one_letter_code
_entity_poly.pdbx_strand_id
1 'polypeptide(L)'
;VKLIQQIHQRRMDLILAEDDPVPNNEKSVQWMISQLRQKEEEFLQLFLGKTVTQTFECSFVYTPFAGKNQPAEIFRFSPLRGISAKNDPSALPVYITLESTNTITTLRDYQSLFTSFTAPAILYRVPEVAGVSVIWNNRILIRSRLPIYQIGALVPWMPVE
;
A
#
# COMPACT_ATOMS: atom_id res chain seq x y z
N VAL A 1 1.16 -0.28 40.11
CA VAL A 1 0.11 -1.04 40.84
C VAL A 1 -0.64 -0.17 41.85
N LYS A 2 0.05 0.45 42.83
CA LYS A 2 -0.59 1.31 43.87
C LYS A 2 -1.49 2.41 43.29
N LEU A 3 -1.08 3.04 42.17
CA LEU A 3 -1.85 4.09 41.50
C LEU A 3 -3.17 3.58 40.87
N ILE A 4 -3.19 2.37 40.31
CA ILE A 4 -4.40 1.77 39.72
C ILE A 4 -5.40 1.43 40.82
N GLN A 5 -4.91 0.86 41.93
CA GLN A 5 -5.75 0.59 43.11
C GLN A 5 -6.35 1.88 43.66
N GLN A 6 -5.59 2.98 43.70
CA GLN A 6 -6.11 4.28 44.11
C GLN A 6 -7.20 4.81 43.17
N ILE A 7 -7.05 4.67 41.85
CA ILE A 7 -8.10 5.07 40.90
C ILE A 7 -9.35 4.19 41.05
N HIS A 8 -9.17 2.89 41.23
CA HIS A 8 -10.26 1.95 41.46
C HIS A 8 -11.04 2.30 42.73
N GLN A 9 -10.32 2.55 43.82
CA GLN A 9 -10.90 2.92 45.11
C GLN A 9 -11.64 4.25 45.02
N ARG A 10 -11.02 5.27 44.42
CA ARG A 10 -11.66 6.58 44.21
C ARG A 10 -12.92 6.51 43.34
N ARG A 11 -13.00 5.57 42.40
CA ARG A 11 -14.24 5.28 41.65
C ARG A 11 -15.31 4.64 42.53
N MET A 12 -14.94 3.72 43.42
CA MET A 12 -15.88 3.11 44.37
C MET A 12 -16.40 4.16 45.35
N ASP A 13 -15.52 4.99 45.90
CA ASP A 13 -15.87 6.04 46.86
C ASP A 13 -16.86 7.07 46.24
N LEU A 14 -16.68 7.41 44.95
CA LEU A 14 -17.61 8.26 44.21
C LEU A 14 -18.97 7.62 43.91
N ILE A 15 -19.02 6.31 43.70
CA ILE A 15 -20.28 5.56 43.50
C ILE A 15 -21.03 5.44 44.83
N LEU A 16 -20.29 5.23 45.91
CA LEU A 16 -20.81 5.12 47.27
C LEU A 16 -21.17 6.49 47.88
N ALA A 17 -20.82 7.58 47.19
CA ALA A 17 -21.05 8.97 47.59
C ALA A 17 -20.44 9.31 48.96
N GLU A 18 -19.29 8.72 49.26
CA GLU A 18 -18.76 8.71 50.63
C GLU A 18 -17.81 9.88 50.94
N ASP A 19 -17.19 10.52 49.93
CA ASP A 19 -16.00 11.37 50.21
C ASP A 19 -15.82 12.68 49.41
N ASP A 20 -16.84 13.25 48.76
CA ASP A 20 -16.76 14.62 48.21
C ASP A 20 -18.17 15.17 47.90
N PRO A 21 -18.38 16.51 47.78
CA PRO A 21 -19.66 17.06 47.34
C PRO A 21 -19.92 16.59 45.92
N VAL A 22 -20.76 15.55 45.81
CA VAL A 22 -21.21 15.00 44.55
C VAL A 22 -21.79 16.17 43.76
N PRO A 23 -21.27 16.51 42.57
CA PRO A 23 -21.82 17.62 41.81
C PRO A 23 -23.30 17.33 41.57
N ASN A 24 -24.19 18.26 41.96
CA ASN A 24 -25.66 18.12 41.89
C ASN A 24 -26.21 17.79 40.48
N ASN A 25 -25.35 17.78 39.46
CA ASN A 25 -25.72 17.52 38.07
C ASN A 25 -25.26 16.10 37.69
N GLU A 26 -26.22 15.21 37.41
CA GLU A 26 -25.99 13.80 37.03
C GLU A 26 -24.97 13.65 35.90
N LYS A 27 -24.96 14.60 34.95
CA LYS A 27 -24.02 14.64 33.82
C LYS A 27 -22.57 14.81 34.26
N SER A 28 -22.32 15.58 35.31
CA SER A 28 -20.97 15.83 35.82
C SER A 28 -20.40 14.59 36.51
N VAL A 29 -21.23 13.85 37.23
CA VAL A 29 -20.85 12.58 37.88
C VAL A 29 -20.50 11.53 36.83
N GLN A 30 -21.36 11.36 35.82
CA GLN A 30 -21.11 10.44 34.71
C GLN A 30 -19.82 10.78 33.96
N TRP A 31 -19.57 12.07 33.70
CA TRP A 31 -18.35 12.53 33.07
C TRP A 31 -17.12 12.19 33.92
N MET A 32 -17.16 12.44 35.23
CA MET A 32 -16.05 12.13 36.13
C MET A 32 -15.75 10.61 36.20
N ILE A 33 -16.77 9.76 36.29
CA ILE A 33 -16.61 8.30 36.23
C ILE A 33 -16.01 7.86 34.89
N SER A 34 -16.43 8.47 33.79
CA SER A 34 -15.87 8.17 32.46
C SER A 34 -14.38 8.53 32.37
N GLN A 35 -13.98 9.67 32.95
CA GLN A 35 -12.59 10.11 32.99
C GLN A 35 -11.73 9.19 33.86
N LEU A 36 -12.24 8.74 35.02
CA LEU A 36 -11.53 7.78 35.87
C LEU A 36 -11.36 6.42 35.17
N ARG A 37 -12.38 5.94 34.45
CA ARG A 37 -12.28 4.71 33.64
C ARG A 37 -11.23 4.86 32.53
N GLN A 38 -11.26 5.97 31.79
CA GLN A 38 -10.28 6.24 30.73
C GLN A 38 -8.85 6.27 31.28
N LYS A 39 -8.64 6.91 32.44
CA LYS A 39 -7.33 6.95 33.10
C LYS A 39 -6.89 5.58 33.60
N GLU A 40 -7.79 4.82 34.21
CA GLU A 40 -7.52 3.43 34.63
C GLU A 40 -7.05 2.59 33.44
N GLU A 41 -7.73 2.70 32.30
CA GLU A 41 -7.41 1.97 31.07
C GLU A 41 -6.09 2.41 30.44
N GLU A 42 -5.80 3.72 30.39
CA GLU A 42 -4.49 4.25 29.97
C GLU A 42 -3.34 3.69 30.83
N PHE A 43 -3.52 3.65 32.16
CA PHE A 43 -2.52 3.09 33.06
C PHE A 43 -2.39 1.57 32.90
N LEU A 44 -3.49 0.85 32.75
CA LEU A 44 -3.46 -0.60 32.49
C LEU A 44 -2.72 -0.93 31.19
N GLN A 45 -2.90 -0.12 30.13
CA GLN A 45 -2.16 -0.27 28.87
C GLN A 45 -0.64 -0.11 29.04
N LEU A 46 -0.17 0.75 29.97
CA LEU A 46 1.26 0.87 30.27
C LEU A 46 1.83 -0.37 30.96
N PHE A 47 1.01 -1.11 31.72
CA PHE A 47 1.44 -2.33 32.41
C PHE A 47 1.33 -3.59 31.54
N LEU A 48 0.27 -3.71 30.75
CA LEU A 48 0.07 -4.85 29.86
C LEU A 48 0.93 -4.76 28.59
N GLY A 49 1.48 -3.58 28.32
CA GLY A 49 2.17 -3.26 27.08
C GLY A 49 1.19 -2.69 26.05
N LYS A 50 1.64 -1.67 25.32
CA LYS A 50 0.85 -1.01 24.27
C LYS A 50 1.32 -1.49 22.91
N THR A 51 0.45 -2.18 22.18
CA THR A 51 0.69 -2.51 20.76
C THR A 51 0.23 -1.35 19.90
N VAL A 52 1.16 -0.71 19.19
CA VAL A 52 0.85 0.35 18.23
C VAL A 52 0.98 -0.21 16.82
N THR A 53 -0.12 -0.24 16.08
CA THR A 53 -0.11 -0.60 14.66
C THR A 53 -0.07 0.68 13.84
N GLN A 54 0.90 0.79 12.93
CA GLN A 54 0.99 1.89 11.97
C GLN A 54 0.81 1.35 10.55
N THR A 55 -0.02 2.01 9.76
CA THR A 55 -0.24 1.69 8.36
C THR A 55 0.48 2.73 7.51
N PHE A 56 1.31 2.28 6.56
CA PHE A 56 2.02 3.13 5.62
C PHE A 56 1.56 2.81 4.20
N GLU A 57 1.13 3.83 3.46
CA GLU A 57 0.81 3.72 2.03
C GLU A 57 1.96 4.31 1.21
N CYS A 58 2.46 3.56 0.23
CA CYS A 58 3.54 4.00 -0.65
C CYS A 58 3.17 3.65 -2.09
N SER A 59 3.34 4.61 -3.00
CA SER A 59 3.08 4.43 -4.43
C SER A 59 4.40 4.40 -5.19
N PHE A 60 4.59 3.37 -6.01
CA PHE A 60 5.76 3.22 -6.87
C PHE A 60 5.32 3.25 -8.33
N VAL A 61 6.06 3.97 -9.16
CA VAL A 61 5.80 4.05 -10.60
C VAL A 61 6.86 3.23 -11.32
N TYR A 62 6.42 2.17 -12.01
CA TYR A 62 7.28 1.36 -12.87
C TYR A 62 6.86 1.55 -14.33
N THR A 63 7.80 1.99 -15.16
CA THR A 63 7.59 2.09 -16.61
C THR A 63 8.36 0.96 -17.29
N PRO A 64 7.69 -0.05 -17.85
CA PRO A 64 8.37 -1.13 -18.55
C PRO A 64 9.04 -0.58 -19.82
N PHE A 65 10.28 -1.00 -20.07
CA PHE A 65 11.01 -0.65 -21.29
C PHE A 65 10.98 -1.84 -22.26
N ALA A 66 10.65 -1.58 -23.53
CA ALA A 66 10.62 -2.61 -24.57
C ALA A 66 11.99 -3.31 -24.68
N GLY A 67 12.01 -4.63 -24.51
CA GLY A 67 13.23 -5.45 -24.66
C GLY A 67 13.85 -5.94 -23.34
N LYS A 68 13.36 -5.51 -22.17
CA LYS A 68 13.74 -6.12 -20.88
C LYS A 68 12.55 -6.88 -20.28
N ASN A 69 12.46 -8.16 -20.59
CA ASN A 69 11.63 -9.13 -19.83
C ASN A 69 12.26 -9.48 -18.47
N GLN A 70 13.24 -8.69 -18.01
CA GLN A 70 13.94 -8.95 -16.76
C GLN A 70 13.06 -8.49 -15.58
N PRO A 71 12.99 -9.27 -14.49
CA PRO A 71 12.32 -8.86 -13.28
C PRO A 71 12.91 -7.53 -12.81
N ALA A 72 12.07 -6.51 -12.70
CA ALA A 72 12.48 -5.23 -12.15
C ALA A 72 12.22 -5.21 -10.65
N GLU A 73 13.22 -4.79 -9.87
CA GLU A 73 13.05 -4.59 -8.44
C GLU A 73 12.29 -3.27 -8.21
N ILE A 74 11.11 -3.34 -7.59
CA ILE A 74 10.29 -2.15 -7.30
C ILE A 74 10.74 -1.52 -5.97
N PHE A 75 10.80 -2.34 -4.92
CA PHE A 75 11.17 -1.93 -3.56
C PHE A 75 11.65 -3.13 -2.76
N ARG A 76 12.28 -2.88 -1.60
CA ARG A 76 12.61 -3.92 -0.63
C ARG A 76 11.71 -3.83 0.59
N PHE A 77 11.26 -4.98 1.09
CA PHE A 77 10.42 -5.08 2.27
C PHE A 77 11.12 -5.85 3.38
N SER A 78 11.24 -5.24 4.55
CA SER A 78 11.74 -5.86 5.77
C SER A 78 10.60 -6.03 6.78
N PRO A 79 10.42 -7.21 7.40
CA PRO A 79 9.38 -7.43 8.41
C PRO A 79 9.47 -6.50 9.63
N LEU A 80 10.69 -6.04 9.96
CA LEU A 80 10.95 -5.23 11.16
C LEU A 80 10.89 -3.73 10.90
N ARG A 81 11.29 -3.29 9.70
CA ARG A 81 11.41 -1.87 9.33
C ARG A 81 10.39 -1.41 8.29
N GLY A 82 9.63 -2.34 7.69
CA GLY A 82 8.71 -2.07 6.61
C GLY A 82 9.43 -1.87 5.27
N ILE A 83 8.98 -0.88 4.50
CA ILE A 83 9.55 -0.53 3.19
C ILE A 83 10.90 0.16 3.43
N SER A 84 12.00 -0.44 2.94
CA SER A 84 13.33 0.13 3.12
C SER A 84 14.02 0.46 1.79
N ALA A 85 14.96 1.39 1.86
CA ALA A 85 15.82 1.77 0.75
C ALA A 85 16.74 0.61 0.32
N LYS A 86 17.27 0.72 -0.91
CA LYS A 86 18.03 -0.33 -1.62
C LYS A 86 19.26 -0.90 -0.88
N ASN A 87 19.71 -0.26 0.20
CA ASN A 87 20.94 -0.63 0.91
C ASN A 87 20.75 -1.51 2.14
N ASP A 88 19.52 -1.84 2.55
CA ASP A 88 19.32 -2.70 3.72
C ASP A 88 19.47 -4.20 3.37
N PRO A 89 20.36 -4.95 4.05
CA PRO A 89 20.55 -6.39 3.83
C PRO A 89 19.42 -7.22 4.43
N SER A 90 18.68 -6.69 5.41
CA SER A 90 17.54 -7.36 6.05
C SER A 90 16.22 -7.16 5.30
N ALA A 91 16.24 -6.47 4.15
CA ALA A 91 15.06 -6.19 3.35
C ALA A 91 15.06 -7.09 2.10
N LEU A 92 13.99 -7.85 1.92
CA LEU A 92 13.83 -8.75 0.78
C LEU A 92 13.29 -7.99 -0.43
N PRO A 93 13.87 -8.14 -1.63
CA PRO A 93 13.41 -7.45 -2.82
C PRO A 93 12.04 -7.97 -3.27
N VAL A 94 11.18 -7.04 -3.68
CA VAL A 94 9.91 -7.29 -4.36
C VAL A 94 10.12 -7.03 -5.84
N TYR A 95 9.84 -8.04 -6.65
CA TYR A 95 10.00 -7.98 -8.09
C TYR A 95 8.67 -7.78 -8.79
N ILE A 96 8.68 -6.99 -9.86
CA ILE A 96 7.62 -6.98 -10.87
C ILE A 96 8.11 -7.72 -12.10
N THR A 97 7.36 -8.74 -12.49
CA THR A 97 7.55 -9.44 -13.75
C THR A 97 6.41 -9.11 -14.68
N LEU A 98 6.74 -9.02 -15.96
CA LEU A 98 5.81 -8.61 -16.99
C LEU A 98 5.95 -9.60 -18.15
N GLU A 99 4.88 -10.36 -18.36
CA GLU A 99 4.78 -11.42 -19.36
C GLU A 99 3.92 -10.91 -20.51
N SER A 100 4.54 -10.72 -21.68
CA SER A 100 3.83 -10.29 -22.90
C SER A 100 3.03 -11.44 -23.50
N THR A 101 1.79 -11.19 -23.92
CA THR A 101 0.94 -12.22 -24.56
C THR A 101 1.28 -12.41 -26.07
N ASN A 102 2.25 -11.67 -26.62
CA ASN A 102 2.70 -11.72 -28.03
C ASN A 102 1.58 -11.56 -29.07
N THR A 103 0.44 -10.99 -28.68
CA THR A 103 -0.75 -10.88 -29.52
C THR A 103 -0.56 -9.89 -30.68
N ILE A 104 0.49 -9.07 -30.63
CA ILE A 104 0.70 -7.90 -31.51
C ILE A 104 1.87 -8.11 -32.49
N THR A 105 2.39 -9.34 -32.59
CA THR A 105 3.53 -9.66 -33.45
C THR A 105 3.32 -9.20 -34.90
N THR A 106 2.12 -9.41 -35.44
CA THR A 106 1.75 -8.97 -36.80
C THR A 106 1.78 -7.45 -37.01
N LEU A 107 1.41 -6.66 -35.99
CA LEU A 107 1.48 -5.19 -36.08
C LEU A 107 2.91 -4.67 -35.91
N ARG A 108 3.78 -5.37 -35.17
CA ARG A 108 5.21 -5.05 -35.11
C ARG A 108 5.91 -5.33 -36.43
N ASP A 109 5.55 -6.40 -37.12
CA ASP A 109 6.07 -6.68 -38.46
C ASP A 109 5.66 -5.56 -39.44
N TYR A 110 4.40 -5.11 -39.35
CA TYR A 110 3.90 -3.97 -40.10
C TYR A 110 4.67 -2.67 -39.76
N GLN A 111 5.01 -2.44 -38.48
CA GLN A 111 5.85 -1.33 -38.02
C GLN A 111 7.21 -1.27 -38.75
N SER A 112 7.87 -2.42 -38.92
CA SER A 112 9.19 -2.49 -39.55
C SER A 112 9.17 -2.05 -41.03
N LEU A 113 8.06 -2.30 -41.72
CA LEU A 113 7.84 -1.92 -43.12
C LEU A 113 7.64 -0.42 -43.31
N PHE A 114 7.35 0.35 -42.25
CA PHE A 114 7.10 1.80 -42.35
C PHE A 114 8.34 2.69 -42.31
N THR A 115 9.50 2.14 -41.95
CA THR A 115 10.77 2.89 -41.95
C THR A 115 11.11 3.43 -43.35
N SER A 116 10.41 3.00 -44.40
CA SER A 116 10.62 3.37 -45.81
C SER A 116 9.55 4.32 -46.40
N PHE A 117 8.51 4.73 -45.65
CA PHE A 117 7.48 5.65 -46.17
C PHE A 117 7.91 7.13 -46.06
N THR A 118 7.95 7.82 -47.21
CA THR A 118 8.30 9.25 -47.34
C THR A 118 7.12 10.21 -47.03
N ALA A 119 5.90 9.69 -46.84
CA ALA A 119 4.70 10.50 -46.65
C ALA A 119 4.47 10.90 -45.18
N PRO A 120 3.90 12.09 -44.89
CA PRO A 120 3.52 12.48 -43.53
C PRO A 120 2.38 11.59 -43.04
N ALA A 121 2.66 10.71 -42.08
CA ALA A 121 1.68 9.82 -41.45
C ALA A 121 1.50 10.16 -39.97
N ILE A 122 0.26 10.09 -39.48
CA ILE A 122 -0.06 10.21 -38.05
C ILE A 122 0.16 8.85 -37.40
N LEU A 123 1.04 8.77 -36.41
CA LEU A 123 1.34 7.53 -35.70
C LEU A 123 0.52 7.42 -34.41
N TYR A 124 -0.10 6.27 -34.20
CA TYR A 124 -0.73 5.91 -32.93
C TYR A 124 -0.16 4.61 -32.38
N ARG A 125 -0.33 4.38 -31.08
CA ARG A 125 0.24 3.23 -30.38
C ARG A 125 -0.85 2.29 -29.92
N VAL A 126 -0.78 1.04 -30.37
CA VAL A 126 -1.71 -0.03 -29.98
C VAL A 126 -1.13 -0.75 -28.76
N PRO A 127 -1.83 -0.78 -27.61
CA PRO A 127 -1.31 -1.37 -26.38
C PRO A 127 -1.26 -2.90 -26.45
N GLU A 128 -0.24 -3.51 -25.85
CA GLU A 128 -0.16 -4.96 -25.69
C GLU A 128 -0.72 -5.40 -24.34
N VAL A 129 -1.59 -6.41 -24.35
CA VAL A 129 -2.08 -7.02 -23.11
C VAL A 129 -0.97 -7.87 -22.51
N ALA A 130 -0.48 -7.45 -21.34
CA ALA A 130 0.57 -8.13 -20.61
C ALA A 130 0.08 -8.60 -19.24
N GLY A 131 0.55 -9.77 -18.83
CA GLY A 131 0.41 -10.29 -17.47
C GLY A 131 1.42 -9.62 -16.55
N VAL A 132 0.95 -8.82 -15.60
CA VAL A 132 1.76 -8.20 -14.56
C VAL A 132 1.68 -9.07 -13.31
N SER A 133 2.82 -9.55 -12.84
CA SER A 133 2.92 -10.32 -11.59
C SER A 133 3.89 -9.64 -10.63
N VAL A 134 3.46 -9.50 -9.37
CA VAL A 134 4.31 -9.00 -8.28
C VAL A 134 4.74 -10.17 -7.43
N ILE A 135 6.05 -10.37 -7.29
CA ILE A 135 6.65 -11.53 -6.63
C ILE A 135 7.44 -11.05 -5.41
N TRP A 136 7.19 -11.68 -4.27
CA TRP A 136 7.94 -11.47 -3.03
C TRP A 136 8.28 -12.81 -2.40
N ASN A 137 9.55 -13.04 -2.11
CA ASN A 137 10.03 -14.28 -1.47
C ASN A 137 9.49 -15.55 -2.16
N ASN A 138 9.63 -15.63 -3.48
CA ASN A 138 9.11 -16.71 -4.35
C ASN A 138 7.58 -16.92 -4.31
N ARG A 139 6.81 -16.00 -3.72
CA ARG A 139 5.34 -16.02 -3.72
C ARG A 139 4.81 -14.91 -4.61
N ILE A 140 3.82 -15.24 -5.43
CA ILE A 140 3.09 -14.26 -6.24
C ILE A 140 2.07 -13.58 -5.33
N LEU A 141 2.25 -12.28 -5.08
CA LEU A 141 1.31 -11.49 -4.29
C LEU A 141 0.09 -11.09 -5.12
N ILE A 142 0.34 -10.64 -6.35
CA ILE A 142 -0.68 -10.12 -7.25
C ILE A 142 -0.36 -10.62 -8.65
N ARG A 143 -1.42 -11.02 -9.37
CA ARG A 143 -1.37 -11.31 -10.81
C ARG A 143 -2.53 -10.60 -11.48
N SER A 144 -2.25 -9.75 -12.45
CA SER A 144 -3.25 -9.00 -13.19
C SER A 144 -2.91 -8.98 -14.68
N ARG A 145 -3.91 -8.76 -15.54
CA ARG A 145 -3.71 -8.57 -16.98
C ARG A 145 -4.10 -7.15 -17.33
N LEU A 146 -3.15 -6.39 -17.87
CA LEU A 146 -3.34 -4.97 -18.17
C LEU A 146 -2.83 -4.65 -19.58
N PRO A 147 -3.52 -3.76 -20.32
CA PRO A 147 -3.00 -3.23 -21.58
C PRO A 147 -1.86 -2.23 -21.29
N ILE A 148 -0.68 -2.51 -21.83
CA ILE A 148 0.54 -1.71 -21.64
C ILE A 148 0.99 -1.14 -22.98
N TYR A 149 0.97 0.19 -23.07
CA TYR A 149 1.32 0.90 -24.29
C TYR A 149 2.81 0.78 -24.62
N GLN A 150 3.69 0.80 -23.62
CA GLN A 150 5.15 0.83 -23.81
C GLN A 150 5.71 -0.39 -24.55
N ILE A 151 4.99 -1.51 -24.53
CA ILE A 151 5.34 -2.77 -25.19
C ILE A 151 4.53 -2.94 -26.50
N GLY A 152 3.56 -2.05 -26.72
CA GLY A 152 2.74 -2.02 -27.92
C GLY A 152 3.52 -1.67 -29.20
N ALA A 153 2.84 -1.81 -30.33
CA ALA A 153 3.36 -1.45 -31.64
C ALA A 153 2.91 -0.03 -32.04
N LEU A 154 3.75 0.65 -32.82
CA LEU A 154 3.37 1.89 -33.50
C LEU A 154 2.73 1.54 -34.85
N VAL A 155 1.55 2.08 -35.08
CA VAL A 155 0.78 1.89 -36.31
C VAL A 155 0.45 3.26 -36.90
N PRO A 156 0.64 3.49 -38.21
CA PRO A 156 0.19 4.71 -38.85
C PRO A 156 -1.32 4.64 -39.08
N TRP A 157 -1.96 5.77 -38.82
CA TRP A 157 -3.32 6.02 -39.24
C TRP A 157 -3.30 6.35 -40.73
N MET A 158 -3.83 5.44 -41.55
CA MET A 158 -4.10 5.69 -42.96
C MET A 158 -5.55 6.17 -43.08
N PRO A 159 -5.79 7.36 -43.67
CA PRO A 159 -7.13 7.72 -44.10
C PRO A 159 -7.56 6.74 -45.18
N VAL A 160 -8.70 6.09 -44.98
CA VAL A 160 -9.36 5.28 -46.02
C VAL A 160 -10.15 6.28 -46.86
N GLU A 161 -9.81 6.43 -48.15
CA GLU A 161 -10.65 7.10 -49.15
C GLU A 161 -11.80 6.20 -49.61
#